data_AF-A0A928JE15-F1
#
_entry.id   AF-A0A928JE15-F1
#
_cell.length_a   1.000
_cell.length_b   1.000
_cell.length_c   1.000
_cell.angle_alpha   90.00
_cell.angle_beta   90.00
_cell.angle_gamma   90.00
#
_symmetry.space_group_name_H-M   'P 1'
#
loop_
_entity.id
_entity.type
_entity.pdbx_description
1 polymer ?
#
loop_
_entity_poly.entity_id
_entity_poly.type
_entity_poly.pdbx_seq_one_letter_code
_entity_poly.pdbx_strand_id
1 'polypeptide(L)'
;MLKCERTAVMNIENALRGMRNPMNSWAKSDSYYDGDEYVIGEADLDLAERLAKSGTDHRKYLRMIFVSVDVTGPLYWWKEYDTYKVGTVANSTSTMHRIHSKPFGREDFSCDRMSDVALACLDHTIEVLEERRLKFVETKDTAYWHDMIQLLPSSYNQMRTTTLNYETLINIYYARRNHKLPEWHVYCDWIRSLPYSAELITGIRE
;
A
#
# COMPACT_ATOMS: atom_id res chain seq x y z
N MET A 1 -10.20 1.92 9.44
CA MET A 1 -10.27 1.04 8.24
C MET A 1 -9.25 1.51 7.23
N LEU A 2 -8.46 0.59 6.66
CA LEU A 2 -7.43 0.87 5.66
C LEU A 2 -8.04 1.50 4.40
N LYS A 3 -7.34 2.44 3.77
CA LYS A 3 -7.72 3.03 2.48
C LYS A 3 -6.52 3.05 1.54
N CYS A 4 -6.77 2.73 0.27
CA CYS A 4 -5.81 2.85 -0.83
C CYS A 4 -6.37 3.84 -1.85
N GLU A 5 -5.64 4.91 -2.12
CA GLU A 5 -6.08 6.04 -2.93
C GLU A 5 -4.98 6.45 -3.90
N ARG A 6 -5.34 7.23 -4.94
CA ARG A 6 -4.39 7.80 -5.91
C ARG A 6 -3.40 6.79 -6.49
N THR A 7 -3.92 5.63 -6.88
CA THR A 7 -3.10 4.56 -7.47
C THR A 7 -2.65 4.94 -8.88
N ALA A 8 -1.39 4.71 -9.17
CA ALA A 8 -0.81 4.81 -10.51
C ALA A 8 -0.02 3.55 -10.84
N VAL A 9 -0.36 2.90 -11.96
CA VAL A 9 0.43 1.81 -12.54
C VAL A 9 1.17 2.35 -13.75
N MET A 10 2.47 2.06 -13.82
CA MET A 10 3.37 2.69 -14.77
C MET A 10 4.25 1.64 -15.46
N ASN A 11 4.74 2.02 -16.65
CA ASN A 11 5.79 1.30 -17.37
C ASN A 11 5.40 -0.11 -17.89
N ILE A 12 4.10 -0.35 -18.11
CA ILE A 12 3.58 -1.61 -18.67
C ILE A 12 4.20 -1.87 -20.05
N GLU A 13 4.13 -0.92 -20.99
CA GLU A 13 4.69 -1.06 -22.35
C GLU A 13 6.15 -1.53 -22.36
N ASN A 14 7.03 -0.82 -21.65
CA ASN A 14 8.45 -1.17 -21.62
C ASN A 14 8.69 -2.52 -20.97
N ALA A 15 7.89 -2.90 -19.97
CA ALA A 15 7.97 -4.21 -19.34
C ALA A 15 7.61 -5.34 -20.33
N LEU A 16 6.52 -5.22 -21.09
CA LEU A 16 6.16 -6.23 -22.10
C LEU A 16 7.14 -6.24 -23.29
N ARG A 17 7.65 -5.08 -23.72
CA ARG A 17 8.74 -5.04 -24.70
C ARG A 17 9.97 -5.79 -24.20
N GLY A 18 10.34 -5.58 -22.94
CA GLY A 18 11.47 -6.26 -22.28
C GLY A 18 11.26 -7.76 -22.12
N MET A 19 10.03 -8.20 -21.87
CA MET A 19 9.64 -9.61 -21.80
C MET A 19 9.98 -10.38 -23.09
N ARG A 20 9.92 -9.72 -24.25
CA ARG A 20 10.19 -10.32 -25.57
C ARG A 20 11.67 -10.39 -25.96
N ASN A 21 12.55 -9.71 -25.22
CA ASN A 21 14.00 -9.65 -25.50
C ASN A 21 14.67 -11.03 -25.60
N PRO A 22 14.43 -12.01 -24.70
CA PRO A 22 15.18 -13.28 -24.73
C PRO A 22 15.04 -14.07 -26.03
N MET A 23 13.92 -13.88 -26.74
CA MET A 23 13.62 -14.58 -27.99
C MET A 23 13.64 -13.65 -29.21
N ASN A 24 14.13 -12.42 -29.08
CA ASN A 24 14.14 -11.39 -30.13
C ASN A 24 12.77 -11.26 -30.84
N SER A 25 11.69 -11.38 -30.07
CA SER A 25 10.35 -11.66 -30.59
C SER A 25 9.44 -10.43 -30.64
N TRP A 26 10.02 -9.23 -30.72
CA TRP A 26 9.31 -7.95 -30.65
C TRP A 26 8.24 -7.81 -31.74
N ALA A 27 8.50 -8.29 -32.95
CA ALA A 27 7.56 -8.26 -34.07
C ALA A 27 6.29 -9.11 -33.85
N LYS A 28 6.24 -9.94 -32.80
CA LYS A 28 5.07 -10.73 -32.41
C LYS A 28 4.23 -10.05 -31.31
N SER A 29 4.56 -8.83 -30.92
CA SER A 29 3.77 -8.02 -29.99
C SER A 29 2.52 -7.51 -30.69
N ASP A 30 1.38 -7.64 -30.03
CA ASP A 30 0.06 -7.23 -30.51
C ASP A 30 -0.61 -6.21 -29.56
N SER A 31 0.11 -5.77 -28.51
CA SER A 31 -0.29 -4.66 -27.63
C SER A 31 -0.24 -3.32 -28.35
N TYR A 32 -1.12 -2.41 -27.98
CA TYR A 32 -1.31 -1.13 -28.65
C TYR A 32 -1.78 -0.05 -27.67
N TYR A 33 -1.80 1.21 -28.14
CA TYR A 33 -2.41 2.31 -27.43
C TYR A 33 -3.85 2.53 -27.91
N ASP A 34 -4.80 2.54 -26.98
CA ASP A 34 -6.16 3.02 -27.19
C ASP A 34 -6.30 4.39 -26.50
N GLY A 35 -6.16 5.46 -27.29
CA GLY A 35 -5.96 6.80 -26.75
C GLY A 35 -4.65 6.88 -25.95
N ASP A 36 -4.77 7.26 -24.67
CA ASP A 36 -3.64 7.34 -23.74
C ASP A 36 -3.43 6.05 -22.92
N GLU A 37 -4.30 5.05 -23.08
CA GLU A 37 -4.22 3.78 -22.35
C GLU A 37 -3.42 2.74 -23.15
N TYR A 38 -2.48 2.08 -22.48
CA TYR A 38 -1.75 0.96 -23.06
C TYR A 38 -2.49 -0.36 -22.83
N VAL A 39 -3.01 -0.94 -23.90
CA VAL A 39 -3.80 -2.18 -23.88
C VAL A 39 -2.91 -3.36 -24.27
N ILE A 40 -2.90 -4.40 -23.42
CA ILE A 40 -2.13 -5.62 -23.69
C ILE A 40 -2.92 -6.49 -24.66
N GLY A 41 -2.31 -6.78 -25.82
CA GLY A 41 -2.88 -7.68 -26.82
C GLY A 41 -2.97 -9.13 -26.34
N GLU A 42 -3.78 -9.95 -27.00
CA GLU A 42 -4.03 -11.33 -26.58
C GLU A 42 -2.75 -12.19 -26.57
N ALA A 43 -1.90 -12.05 -27.59
CA ALA A 43 -0.66 -12.82 -27.69
C ALA A 43 0.39 -12.34 -26.67
N ASP A 44 0.45 -11.03 -26.39
CA ASP A 44 1.25 -10.46 -25.31
C ASP A 44 0.77 -10.94 -23.93
N LEU A 45 -0.54 -10.95 -23.69
CA LEU A 45 -1.13 -11.34 -22.41
C LEU A 45 -0.93 -12.84 -22.14
N ASP A 46 -1.14 -13.71 -23.14
CA ASP A 46 -0.85 -15.15 -23.01
C ASP A 46 0.61 -15.39 -22.62
N LEU A 47 1.55 -14.73 -23.32
CA LEU A 47 2.96 -14.86 -23.01
C LEU A 47 3.28 -14.32 -21.60
N ALA A 48 2.74 -13.17 -21.25
CA ALA A 48 2.93 -12.55 -19.94
C ALA A 48 2.44 -13.46 -18.81
N GLU A 49 1.24 -14.01 -18.93
CA GLU A 49 0.63 -14.91 -17.96
C GLU A 49 1.44 -16.22 -17.82
N ARG A 50 1.83 -16.84 -18.94
CA ARG A 50 2.68 -18.04 -18.88
C ARG A 50 4.00 -17.77 -18.16
N LEU A 51 4.65 -16.64 -18.43
CA LEU A 51 5.90 -16.27 -17.77
C LEU A 51 5.68 -15.96 -16.28
N ALA A 52 4.60 -15.26 -15.91
CA ALA A 52 4.23 -14.95 -14.53
C ALA A 52 4.08 -16.21 -13.67
N LYS A 53 3.54 -17.29 -14.26
CA LYS A 53 3.39 -18.62 -13.64
C LYS A 53 4.65 -19.48 -13.65
N SER A 54 5.61 -19.20 -14.55
CA SER A 54 6.81 -20.03 -14.73
C SER A 54 7.91 -19.82 -13.67
N GLY A 55 7.71 -18.90 -12.73
CA GLY A 55 8.63 -18.63 -11.63
C GLY A 55 9.40 -17.32 -11.76
N THR A 56 10.17 -17.00 -10.71
CA THR A 56 10.79 -15.67 -10.50
C THR A 56 11.82 -15.28 -11.56
N ASP A 57 12.50 -16.27 -12.17
CA ASP A 57 13.49 -16.05 -13.23
C ASP A 57 12.85 -15.70 -14.58
N HIS A 58 11.64 -16.20 -14.81
CA HIS A 58 10.88 -16.00 -16.05
C HIS A 58 10.06 -14.71 -16.03
N ARG A 59 9.60 -14.28 -14.85
CA ARG A 59 8.73 -13.10 -14.69
C ARG A 59 9.42 -11.82 -14.24
N LYS A 60 10.75 -11.73 -14.41
CA LYS A 60 11.54 -10.53 -14.07
C LYS A 60 11.01 -9.22 -14.67
N TYR A 61 10.25 -9.28 -15.77
CA TYR A 61 9.59 -8.12 -16.37
C TYR A 61 8.54 -7.50 -15.43
N LEU A 62 7.90 -8.27 -14.54
CA LEU A 62 6.95 -7.76 -13.54
C LEU A 62 7.61 -6.84 -12.50
N ARG A 63 8.92 -6.94 -12.31
CA ARG A 63 9.69 -6.00 -11.47
C ARG A 63 9.79 -4.61 -12.10
N MET A 64 9.50 -4.51 -13.40
CA MET A 64 9.55 -3.27 -14.18
C MET A 64 8.17 -2.60 -14.32
N ILE A 65 7.09 -3.24 -13.86
CA ILE A 65 5.76 -2.62 -13.77
C ILE A 65 5.64 -1.95 -12.40
N PHE A 66 5.79 -0.63 -12.37
CA PHE A 66 5.83 0.13 -11.13
C PHE A 66 4.41 0.51 -10.68
N VAL A 67 4.19 0.50 -9.37
CA VAL A 67 2.95 0.92 -8.74
C VAL A 67 3.27 1.98 -7.70
N SER A 68 2.53 3.08 -7.73
CA SER A 68 2.50 4.05 -6.64
C SER A 68 1.09 4.16 -6.08
N VAL A 69 0.95 4.29 -4.76
CA VAL A 69 -0.35 4.37 -4.09
C VAL A 69 -0.23 5.15 -2.77
N ASP A 70 -1.23 5.96 -2.47
CA ASP A 70 -1.40 6.54 -1.13
C ASP A 70 -2.16 5.53 -0.26
N VAL A 71 -1.54 5.07 0.82
CA VAL A 71 -2.17 4.14 1.76
C VAL A 71 -2.38 4.85 3.09
N THR A 72 -3.62 4.90 3.57
CA THR A 72 -3.95 5.34 4.92
C THR A 72 -4.30 4.14 5.77
N GLY A 73 -3.53 3.90 6.83
CA GLY A 73 -3.67 2.71 7.65
C GLY A 73 -3.13 2.87 9.06
N PRO A 74 -3.55 2.00 9.99
CA PRO A 74 -3.08 2.04 11.38
C PRO A 74 -1.60 1.67 11.47
N LEU A 75 -0.88 2.27 12.44
CA LEU A 75 0.55 1.99 12.65
C LEU A 75 0.84 0.50 12.88
N TYR A 76 -0.05 -0.28 13.51
CA TYR A 76 0.14 -1.72 13.67
C TYR A 76 0.18 -2.48 12.34
N TRP A 77 -0.60 -2.05 11.34
CA TRP A 77 -0.55 -2.64 10.00
C TRP A 77 0.73 -2.22 9.28
N TRP A 78 1.12 -0.95 9.42
CA TRP A 78 2.38 -0.45 8.87
C TRP A 78 3.60 -1.21 9.37
N LYS A 79 3.62 -1.65 10.64
CA LYS A 79 4.70 -2.49 11.17
C LYS A 79 4.86 -3.79 10.38
N GLU A 80 3.75 -4.40 9.94
CA GLU A 80 3.78 -5.59 9.11
C GLU A 80 4.13 -5.27 7.65
N TYR A 81 3.60 -4.16 7.09
CA TYR A 81 3.94 -3.71 5.75
C TYR A 81 5.44 -3.40 5.62
N ASP A 82 6.04 -2.76 6.63
CA ASP A 82 7.45 -2.39 6.67
C ASP A 82 8.40 -3.61 6.72
N THR A 83 7.87 -4.84 6.77
CA THR A 83 8.67 -6.06 6.56
C THR A 83 9.01 -6.32 5.09
N TYR A 84 8.24 -5.78 4.14
CA TYR A 84 8.51 -5.85 2.70
C TYR A 84 9.58 -4.83 2.26
N LYS A 85 10.66 -4.70 3.03
CA LYS A 85 11.70 -3.67 2.87
C LYS A 85 12.36 -3.71 1.50
N VAL A 86 12.54 -4.90 0.94
CA VAL A 86 13.11 -5.07 -0.39
C VAL A 86 12.00 -4.97 -1.41
N GLY A 87 12.09 -3.98 -2.30
CA GLY A 87 11.12 -3.78 -3.37
C GLY A 87 9.90 -2.93 -2.97
N THR A 88 9.94 -2.26 -1.82
CA THR A 88 9.03 -1.16 -1.49
C THR A 88 9.81 0.07 -1.00
N VAL A 89 9.25 1.25 -1.25
CA VAL A 89 9.67 2.52 -0.64
C VAL A 89 8.41 3.20 -0.12
N ALA A 90 8.49 3.85 1.04
CA ALA A 90 7.37 4.56 1.63
C ALA A 90 7.82 5.96 2.08
N ASN A 91 6.98 6.96 1.82
CA ASN A 91 7.14 8.31 2.34
C ASN A 91 5.91 8.65 3.18
N SER A 92 6.11 8.89 4.48
CA SER A 92 5.04 9.08 5.44
C SER A 92 4.77 10.56 5.72
N THR A 93 3.53 10.84 6.13
CA THR A 93 3.26 12.12 6.79
C THR A 93 4.06 12.19 8.10
N SER A 94 4.93 13.19 8.24
CA SER A 94 5.81 13.30 9.40
C SER A 94 5.01 13.52 10.70
N THR A 95 4.94 12.48 11.53
CA THR A 95 4.41 12.58 12.89
C THR A 95 5.22 13.61 13.68
N MET A 96 6.55 13.59 13.53
CA MET A 96 7.44 14.48 14.27
C MET A 96 7.08 15.96 14.08
N HIS A 97 6.76 16.35 12.84
CA HIS A 97 6.49 17.74 12.52
C HIS A 97 5.01 18.12 12.56
N ARG A 98 4.10 17.15 12.36
CA ARG A 98 2.67 17.44 12.07
C ARG A 98 1.68 16.86 13.08
N ILE A 99 2.13 16.12 14.10
CA ILE A 99 1.23 15.52 15.11
C ILE A 99 0.29 16.53 15.78
N HIS A 100 0.72 17.79 15.92
CA HIS A 100 -0.06 18.85 16.56
C HIS A 100 -0.86 19.74 15.59
N SER A 101 -0.80 19.43 14.29
CA SER A 101 -1.32 20.31 13.23
C SER A 101 -2.85 20.32 13.11
N LYS A 102 -3.53 19.35 13.72
CA LYS A 102 -4.99 19.30 13.85
C LYS A 102 -5.41 18.67 15.19
N PRO A 103 -6.64 18.90 15.66
CA PRO A 103 -7.18 18.21 16.83
C PRO A 103 -7.18 16.69 16.68
N PHE A 104 -7.01 15.97 17.79
CA PHE A 104 -7.18 14.52 17.83
C PHE A 104 -8.66 14.15 17.91
N GLY A 105 -9.09 13.25 17.04
CA GLY A 105 -10.44 12.69 17.07
C GLY A 105 -10.42 11.16 16.97
N ARG A 106 -11.55 10.52 17.29
CA ARG A 106 -11.66 9.06 17.23
C ARG A 106 -11.52 8.51 15.81
N GLU A 107 -11.86 9.31 14.80
CA GLU A 107 -11.67 9.03 13.38
C GLU A 107 -10.20 8.86 12.97
N ASP A 108 -9.27 9.39 13.77
CA ASP A 108 -7.84 9.22 13.55
C ASP A 108 -7.35 7.82 13.93
N PHE A 109 -8.19 7.00 14.55
CA PHE A 109 -7.81 5.68 15.06
C PHE A 109 -8.67 4.57 14.47
N SER A 110 -8.04 3.47 14.06
CA SER A 110 -8.75 2.23 13.75
C SER A 110 -9.19 1.55 15.05
N CYS A 111 -10.46 1.74 15.42
CA CYS A 111 -11.06 1.31 16.68
C CYS A 111 -12.39 0.55 16.53
N ASP A 112 -12.76 0.17 15.30
CA ASP A 112 -14.04 -0.46 14.94
C ASP A 112 -14.26 -1.86 15.54
N ARG A 113 -13.20 -2.48 16.08
CA ARG A 113 -13.22 -3.83 16.69
C ARG A 113 -12.88 -3.82 18.18
N MET A 114 -12.69 -2.64 18.78
CA MET A 114 -12.41 -2.54 20.21
C MET A 114 -13.68 -2.83 21.02
N SER A 115 -13.53 -3.52 22.16
CA SER A 115 -14.62 -3.65 23.14
C SER A 115 -14.89 -2.31 23.82
N ASP A 116 -16.04 -2.16 24.48
CA ASP A 116 -16.41 -0.93 25.19
C ASP A 116 -15.36 -0.48 26.21
N VAL A 117 -14.72 -1.43 26.92
CA VAL A 117 -13.64 -1.16 27.87
C VAL A 117 -12.41 -0.59 27.17
N ALA A 118 -12.01 -1.18 26.02
CA ALA A 118 -10.87 -0.70 25.25
C ALA A 118 -11.15 0.65 24.59
N LEU A 119 -12.39 0.87 24.13
CA LEU A 119 -12.84 2.15 23.58
C LEU A 119 -12.80 3.27 24.62
N ALA A 120 -13.30 3.03 25.83
CA ALA A 120 -13.24 4.01 26.91
C ALA A 120 -11.79 4.40 27.25
N CYS A 121 -10.85 3.44 27.23
CA CYS A 121 -9.42 3.71 27.41
C CYS A 121 -8.83 4.54 26.27
N LEU A 122 -9.20 4.25 25.02
CA LEU A 122 -8.80 5.03 23.87
C LEU A 122 -9.35 6.46 23.93
N ASP A 123 -10.62 6.63 24.26
CA ASP A 123 -11.28 7.94 24.36
C ASP A 123 -10.57 8.81 25.41
N HIS A 124 -10.25 8.26 26.59
CA HIS A 124 -9.45 8.96 27.59
C HIS A 124 -8.04 9.30 27.08
N THR A 125 -7.40 8.41 26.33
CA THR A 125 -6.09 8.68 25.72
C THR A 125 -6.17 9.82 24.72
N ILE A 126 -7.23 9.89 23.92
CA ILE A 126 -7.49 10.98 22.96
C ILE A 126 -7.66 12.32 23.69
N GLU A 127 -8.42 12.35 24.79
CA GLU A 127 -8.57 13.54 25.62
C GLU A 127 -7.22 14.06 26.14
N VAL A 128 -6.38 13.16 26.66
CA VAL A 128 -5.02 13.50 27.13
C VAL A 128 -4.16 14.01 25.97
N LEU A 129 -4.17 13.34 24.81
CA LEU A 129 -3.43 13.77 23.62
C LEU A 129 -3.83 15.17 23.18
N GLU A 130 -5.13 15.48 23.18
CA GLU A 130 -5.64 16.80 22.78
C GLU A 130 -5.29 17.89 23.81
N GLU A 131 -5.37 17.58 25.12
CA GLU A 131 -4.91 18.51 26.16
C GLU A 131 -3.42 18.85 25.99
N ARG A 132 -2.58 17.84 25.73
CA ARG A 132 -1.15 18.01 25.46
C ARG A 132 -0.91 18.80 24.17
N ARG A 133 -1.71 18.55 23.13
CA ARG A 133 -1.65 19.30 21.87
C ARG A 133 -1.90 20.78 22.08
N LEU A 134 -2.98 21.13 22.79
CA LEU A 134 -3.33 22.52 23.08
C LEU A 134 -2.24 23.23 23.88
N LYS A 135 -1.74 22.59 24.95
CA LYS A 135 -0.62 23.11 25.75
C LYS A 135 0.63 23.31 24.91
N PHE A 136 0.99 22.36 24.04
CA PHE A 136 2.13 22.52 23.14
C PHE A 136 1.94 23.68 22.16
N VAL A 137 0.75 23.82 21.57
CA VAL A 137 0.46 24.88 20.60
C VAL A 137 0.58 26.26 21.24
N GLU A 138 0.10 26.41 22.47
CA GLU A 138 0.16 27.64 23.27
C GLU A 138 1.58 27.96 23.75
N THR A 139 2.24 27.01 24.42
CA THR A 139 3.49 27.25 25.15
C THR A 139 4.76 26.99 24.34
N LYS A 140 4.67 26.16 23.29
CA LYS A 140 5.80 25.57 22.56
C LYS A 140 6.76 24.73 23.41
N ASP A 141 6.37 24.35 24.63
CA ASP A 141 7.17 23.46 25.48
C ASP A 141 7.19 22.04 24.90
N THR A 142 8.39 21.59 24.52
CA THR A 142 8.61 20.28 23.90
C THR A 142 8.23 19.11 24.81
N ALA A 143 8.12 19.29 26.12
CA ALA A 143 7.65 18.24 27.03
C ALA A 143 6.24 17.73 26.63
N TYR A 144 5.30 18.64 26.35
CA TYR A 144 3.95 18.27 25.89
C TYR A 144 3.96 17.59 24.52
N TRP A 145 4.92 17.95 23.67
CA TRP A 145 5.09 17.29 22.39
C TRP A 145 5.62 15.86 22.54
N HIS A 146 6.56 15.64 23.46
CA HIS A 146 7.06 14.30 23.76
C HIS A 146 5.96 13.39 24.29
N ASP A 147 5.07 13.90 25.16
CA ASP A 147 3.90 13.18 25.63
C ASP A 147 3.03 12.70 24.45
N MET A 148 2.71 13.59 23.50
CA MET A 148 1.91 13.21 22.33
C MET A 148 2.55 12.07 21.53
N ILE A 149 3.87 12.12 21.32
CA ILE A 149 4.59 11.11 20.55
C ILE A 149 4.63 9.76 21.28
N GLN A 150 4.90 9.77 22.58
CA GLN A 150 5.07 8.55 23.37
C GLN A 150 3.73 7.89 23.71
N LEU A 151 2.66 8.67 23.85
CA LEU A 151 1.32 8.16 24.11
C LEU A 151 0.61 7.66 22.85
N LEU A 152 1.04 8.05 21.65
CA LEU A 152 0.33 7.80 20.39
C LEU A 152 0.02 6.30 20.19
N PRO A 153 -1.27 5.89 20.25
CA PRO A 153 -1.64 4.49 20.08
C PRO A 153 -1.29 3.93 18.70
N SER A 154 -0.94 2.64 18.64
CA SER A 154 -0.65 1.97 17.37
C SER A 154 -1.85 1.86 16.41
N SER A 155 -3.06 2.13 16.89
CA SER A 155 -4.27 2.25 16.07
C SER A 155 -4.34 3.56 15.27
N TYR A 156 -3.45 4.52 15.52
CA TYR A 156 -3.42 5.80 14.79
C TYR A 156 -3.22 5.57 13.30
N ASN A 157 -4.08 6.18 12.49
CA ASN A 157 -4.07 6.08 11.04
C ASN A 157 -3.05 7.08 10.47
N GLN A 158 -2.06 6.57 9.76
CA GLN A 158 -1.06 7.37 9.06
C GLN A 158 -1.15 7.10 7.57
N MET A 159 -1.17 8.18 6.78
CA MET A 159 -0.99 8.11 5.35
C MET A 159 0.49 8.02 5.00
N ARG A 160 0.83 7.08 4.12
CA ARG A 160 2.11 7.02 3.41
C ARG A 160 1.88 6.79 1.92
N THR A 161 2.61 7.53 1.09
CA THR A 161 2.74 7.22 -0.33
C THR A 161 3.78 6.12 -0.47
N THR A 162 3.41 5.01 -1.11
CA THR A 162 4.33 3.89 -1.35
C THR A 162 4.60 3.71 -2.84
N THR A 163 5.78 3.20 -3.14
CA THR A 163 6.17 2.75 -4.47
C THR A 163 6.70 1.32 -4.40
N LEU A 164 6.21 0.47 -5.29
CA LEU A 164 6.57 -0.94 -5.42
C LEU A 164 6.35 -1.43 -6.86
N ASN A 165 6.34 -2.73 -7.09
CA ASN A 165 6.11 -3.31 -8.42
C ASN A 165 5.24 -4.58 -8.35
N TYR A 166 4.81 -5.08 -9.50
CA TYR A 166 3.93 -6.26 -9.59
C TYR A 166 4.56 -7.52 -8.97
N GLU A 167 5.87 -7.72 -9.08
CA GLU A 167 6.56 -8.85 -8.42
C GLU A 167 6.44 -8.78 -6.88
N THR A 168 6.64 -7.60 -6.30
CA THR A 168 6.46 -7.39 -4.86
C THR A 168 5.00 -7.61 -4.47
N LEU A 169 4.05 -7.15 -5.29
CA LEU A 169 2.61 -7.32 -5.03
C LEU A 169 2.18 -8.78 -5.05
N ILE A 170 2.74 -9.62 -5.92
CA ILE A 170 2.54 -11.08 -5.87
C ILE A 170 2.91 -11.61 -4.50
N ASN A 171 4.11 -11.29 -4.01
CA ASN A 171 4.62 -11.78 -2.74
C ASN A 171 3.75 -11.31 -1.56
N ILE A 172 3.31 -10.05 -1.57
CA ILE A 172 2.40 -9.51 -0.56
C ILE A 172 1.05 -10.24 -0.62
N TYR A 173 0.43 -10.33 -1.79
CA TYR A 173 -0.89 -10.92 -1.96
C TYR A 173 -0.94 -12.35 -1.43
N TYR A 174 -0.02 -13.22 -1.85
CA TYR A 174 -0.03 -14.62 -1.41
C TYR A 174 0.31 -14.79 0.07
N ALA A 175 1.13 -13.91 0.64
CA ALA A 175 1.43 -13.94 2.07
C ALA A 175 0.28 -13.42 2.94
N ARG A 176 -0.59 -12.54 2.40
CA ARG A 176 -1.55 -11.74 3.20
C ARG A 176 -3.02 -11.99 2.89
N ARG A 177 -3.38 -12.66 1.79
CA ARG A 177 -4.78 -12.86 1.39
C ARG A 177 -5.65 -13.61 2.41
N ASN A 178 -5.04 -14.43 3.27
CA ASN A 178 -5.73 -15.16 4.34
C ASN A 178 -5.31 -14.66 5.74
N HIS A 179 -4.82 -13.43 5.85
CA HIS A 179 -4.29 -12.89 7.09
C HIS A 179 -5.37 -12.66 8.15
N LYS A 180 -5.00 -12.64 9.43
CA LYS A 180 -5.95 -12.40 10.53
C LYS A 180 -6.44 -10.94 10.60
N LEU A 181 -5.60 -9.99 10.19
CA LEU A 181 -5.93 -8.56 10.16
C LEU A 181 -6.79 -8.24 8.91
N PRO A 182 -8.01 -7.72 9.07
CA PRO A 182 -8.88 -7.37 7.95
C PRO A 182 -8.33 -6.26 7.06
N GLU A 183 -7.44 -5.39 7.58
CA GLU A 183 -6.76 -4.37 6.78
C GLU A 183 -5.96 -4.98 5.62
N TRP A 184 -5.36 -6.16 5.83
CA TRP A 184 -4.69 -6.86 4.74
C TRP A 184 -5.65 -7.38 3.68
N HIS A 185 -6.89 -7.71 4.03
CA HIS A 185 -7.89 -8.13 3.04
C HIS A 185 -8.28 -6.94 2.17
N VAL A 186 -8.52 -5.77 2.79
CA VAL A 186 -8.75 -4.52 2.03
C VAL A 186 -7.57 -4.22 1.10
N TYR A 187 -6.33 -4.40 1.57
CA TYR A 187 -5.15 -4.23 0.72
C TYR A 187 -5.11 -5.26 -0.41
N CYS A 188 -5.38 -6.54 -0.14
CA CYS A 188 -5.44 -7.58 -1.17
C CYS A 188 -6.57 -7.35 -2.18
N ASP A 189 -7.69 -6.78 -1.77
CA ASP A 189 -8.79 -6.40 -2.66
C ASP A 189 -8.38 -5.26 -3.57
N TRP A 190 -7.63 -4.28 -3.05
CA TRP A 190 -6.98 -3.26 -3.86
C TRP A 190 -5.95 -3.85 -4.83
N ILE A 191 -5.16 -4.85 -4.43
CA ILE A 191 -4.25 -5.54 -5.35
C ILE A 191 -5.05 -6.14 -6.52
N ARG A 192 -6.18 -6.81 -6.22
CA ARG A 192 -7.06 -7.43 -7.22
C ARG A 192 -7.64 -6.44 -8.22
N SER A 193 -7.81 -5.17 -7.84
CA SER A 193 -8.36 -4.14 -8.74
C SER A 193 -7.32 -3.50 -9.66
N LEU A 194 -6.03 -3.83 -9.52
CA LEU A 194 -5.00 -3.31 -10.41
C LEU A 194 -5.15 -3.87 -11.84
N PRO A 195 -4.76 -3.09 -12.88
CA PRO A 195 -4.78 -3.54 -14.27
C PRO A 195 -4.08 -4.88 -14.45
N TYR A 196 -4.76 -5.84 -15.09
CA TYR A 196 -4.25 -7.19 -15.36
C TYR A 196 -3.83 -7.98 -14.10
N SER A 197 -4.38 -7.65 -12.92
CA SER A 197 -4.02 -8.34 -11.67
C SER A 197 -4.39 -9.82 -11.71
N ALA A 198 -5.51 -10.20 -12.35
CA ALA A 198 -5.95 -11.59 -12.42
C ALA A 198 -4.92 -12.47 -13.15
N GLU A 199 -4.37 -11.97 -14.25
CA GLU A 199 -3.42 -12.66 -15.11
C GLU A 199 -2.00 -12.59 -14.56
N LEU A 200 -1.60 -11.43 -14.04
CA LEU A 200 -0.19 -11.14 -13.74
C LEU A 200 0.16 -11.22 -12.26
N ILE A 201 -0.80 -11.10 -11.35
CA ILE A 201 -0.53 -11.08 -9.90
C ILE A 201 -1.17 -12.28 -9.19
N THR A 202 -2.50 -12.41 -9.27
CA THR A 202 -3.25 -13.36 -8.42
C THR A 202 -3.42 -14.72 -9.05
N GLY A 203 -3.36 -14.82 -10.39
CA GLY A 203 -3.62 -16.08 -11.11
C GLY A 203 -5.04 -16.62 -10.92
N ILE A 204 -5.98 -15.80 -10.41
CA ILE A 204 -7.37 -16.16 -10.16
C ILE A 204 -8.21 -15.36 -11.15
N ARG A 205 -8.85 -16.08 -12.09
CA ARG A 205 -9.92 -15.52 -12.94
C ARG A 205 -11.23 -15.73 -12.20
N GLU A 206 -12.02 -14.66 -12.01
CA GLU A 206 -13.38 -14.73 -11.45
C GLU A 206 -14.34 -15.47 -12.41
#